data_AF-A0AAU8FSQ1-F1
#
_entry.id   AF-A0AAU8FSQ1-F1
#
_cell.length_a   1.000
_cell.length_b   1.000
_cell.length_c   1.000
_cell.angle_alpha   90.00
_cell.angle_beta   90.00
_cell.angle_gamma   90.00
#
_symmetry.space_group_name_H-M   'P 1'
#
loop_
_entity.id
_entity.type
_entity.pdbx_description
1 polymer ?
#
loop_
_entity_poly.entity_id
_entity_poly.type
_entity_poly.pdbx_seq_one_letter_code
_entity_poly.pdbx_strand_id
1 'polypeptide(L)'
;MSVLGNAVAQFAQTNLGNQVGNGECWTLAERALQSAGARTSTEIMGRIGPDDNYVWGDAVTAASLEVGDIIQFRNYSFRFEGSDGSWSEESRPHHTAIVASIDTSGAVEVFECNVNGSKKVQRNRLYLRTGALSGGSVTVSGQMWFYRPQPRQTT
;
A
#
# COMPACT_ATOMS: atom_id res chain seq x y z
N MET A 1 -9.73 -11.10 -7.43
CA MET A 1 -8.44 -11.27 -6.73
C MET A 1 -7.54 -12.12 -7.61
N SER A 2 -6.41 -11.58 -8.05
CA SER A 2 -5.42 -12.33 -8.82
C SER A 2 -4.64 -13.31 -7.93
N VAL A 3 -4.14 -14.42 -8.49
CA VAL A 3 -3.30 -15.40 -7.77
C VAL A 3 -2.05 -14.73 -7.20
N LEU A 4 -1.42 -13.84 -7.97
CA LEU A 4 -0.24 -13.09 -7.54
C LEU A 4 -0.57 -12.10 -6.42
N GLY A 5 -1.67 -11.36 -6.52
CA GLY A 5 -2.11 -10.45 -5.48
C GLY A 5 -2.33 -11.19 -4.15
N ASN A 6 -3.01 -12.34 -4.18
CA ASN A 6 -3.19 -13.14 -2.97
C ASN A 6 -1.85 -13.57 -2.35
N ALA A 7 -0.88 -14.01 -3.16
CA ALA A 7 0.44 -14.38 -2.67
C ALA A 7 1.22 -13.20 -2.08
N VAL A 8 1.14 -12.02 -2.70
CA VAL A 8 1.73 -10.76 -2.20
C VAL A 8 1.15 -10.37 -0.84
N ALA A 9 -0.18 -10.35 -0.72
CA ALA A 9 -0.85 -10.04 0.55
C ALA A 9 -0.56 -11.08 1.64
N GLN A 10 -0.54 -12.36 1.27
CA GLN A 10 -0.22 -13.46 2.20
C GLN A 10 1.21 -13.34 2.73
N PHE A 11 2.19 -12.99 1.88
CA PHE A 11 3.57 -12.75 2.33
C PHE A 11 3.63 -11.64 3.39
N ALA A 12 2.95 -10.53 3.18
CA ALA A 12 2.92 -9.44 4.15
C ALA A 12 2.22 -9.86 5.46
N GLN A 13 1.12 -10.61 5.34
CA GLN A 13 0.38 -11.13 6.49
C GLN A 13 1.21 -12.07 7.37
N THR A 14 1.94 -13.02 6.77
CA THR A 14 2.78 -13.97 7.54
C THR A 14 3.97 -13.28 8.20
N ASN A 15 4.35 -12.08 7.73
CA ASN A 15 5.41 -11.27 8.31
C ASN A 15 4.92 -10.18 9.28
N LEU A 16 3.63 -10.15 9.63
CA LEU A 16 3.10 -9.21 10.63
C LEU A 16 3.90 -9.24 11.94
N GLY A 17 4.26 -8.07 12.44
CA GLY A 17 5.07 -7.91 13.66
C GLY A 17 6.57 -8.17 13.49
N ASN A 18 7.00 -8.66 12.32
CA ASN A 18 8.40 -8.93 12.00
C ASN A 18 8.98 -7.84 11.08
N GLN A 19 10.30 -7.68 11.13
CA GLN A 19 11.02 -6.81 10.20
C GLN A 19 11.38 -7.60 8.94
N VAL A 20 10.99 -7.09 7.76
CA VAL A 20 11.35 -7.66 6.47
C VAL A 20 12.55 -6.89 5.89
N GLY A 21 13.67 -7.60 5.67
CA GLY A 21 14.90 -6.99 5.16
C GLY A 21 15.40 -5.85 6.04
N ASN A 22 15.65 -4.68 5.45
CA ASN A 22 16.07 -3.47 6.18
C ASN A 22 14.89 -2.74 6.86
N GLY A 23 13.66 -3.25 6.76
CA GLY A 23 12.48 -2.65 7.37
C GLY A 23 11.93 -1.41 6.66
N GLU A 24 12.40 -1.12 5.45
CA GLU A 24 11.85 -0.06 4.60
C GLU A 24 10.58 -0.49 3.89
N CYS A 25 9.64 0.44 3.70
CA CYS A 25 8.35 0.21 3.04
C CYS A 25 8.53 -0.37 1.62
N TRP A 26 9.48 0.17 0.87
CA TRP A 26 9.87 -0.33 -0.45
C TRP A 26 10.34 -1.79 -0.41
N THR A 27 11.15 -2.15 0.59
CA THR A 27 11.69 -3.51 0.74
C THR A 27 10.58 -4.52 0.99
N LEU A 28 9.54 -4.16 1.76
CA LEU A 28 8.40 -5.04 1.95
C LEU A 28 7.71 -5.37 0.63
N ALA A 29 7.44 -4.36 -0.21
CA ALA A 29 6.79 -4.54 -1.51
C ALA A 29 7.66 -5.37 -2.48
N GLU A 30 8.96 -5.06 -2.59
CA GLU A 30 9.91 -5.83 -3.42
C GLU A 30 9.96 -7.30 -3.02
N ARG A 31 10.06 -7.59 -1.71
CA ARG A 31 10.16 -8.97 -1.21
C ARG A 31 8.86 -9.74 -1.39
N ALA A 32 7.72 -9.08 -1.21
CA ALA A 32 6.42 -9.68 -1.44
C ALA A 32 6.22 -10.06 -2.92
N LEU A 33 6.56 -9.15 -3.84
CA LEU A 33 6.51 -9.42 -5.28
C LEU A 33 7.46 -10.55 -5.68
N GLN A 34 8.71 -10.50 -5.20
CA GLN A 34 9.70 -11.54 -5.45
C GLN A 34 9.21 -12.91 -4.97
N SER A 35 8.67 -12.99 -3.75
CA SER A 35 8.15 -14.24 -3.18
C SER A 35 6.92 -14.76 -3.92
N ALA A 36 6.11 -13.89 -4.51
CA ALA A 36 4.93 -14.26 -5.28
C ALA A 36 5.28 -14.70 -6.72
N GLY A 37 6.54 -14.58 -7.15
CA GLY A 37 6.91 -14.80 -8.56
C GLY A 37 6.45 -13.67 -9.49
N ALA A 38 6.12 -12.51 -8.93
CA ALA A 38 5.75 -11.32 -9.68
C ALA A 38 7.00 -10.51 -10.08
N ARG A 39 6.83 -9.62 -11.06
CA ARG A 39 7.84 -8.62 -11.40
C ARG A 39 8.00 -7.63 -10.25
N THR A 40 9.23 -7.35 -9.87
CA THR A 40 9.55 -6.31 -8.90
C THR A 40 9.65 -4.94 -9.56
N SER A 41 9.64 -3.86 -8.79
CA SER A 41 9.91 -2.51 -9.31
C SER A 41 11.29 -2.44 -9.94
N THR A 42 12.29 -3.08 -9.33
CA THR A 42 13.65 -3.20 -9.89
C THR A 42 13.67 -3.86 -11.27
N GLU A 43 12.85 -4.88 -11.50
CA GLU A 43 12.71 -5.55 -12.80
C GLU A 43 11.88 -4.75 -13.82
N ILE A 44 11.03 -3.82 -13.37
CA ILE A 44 10.19 -2.98 -14.24
C ILE A 44 10.95 -1.72 -14.66
N MET A 45 11.59 -1.03 -13.73
CA MET A 45 12.23 0.27 -13.93
C MET A 45 13.73 0.16 -14.24
N GLY A 46 14.35 -0.99 -13.95
CA GLY A 46 15.79 -1.18 -14.06
C GLY A 46 16.53 -0.46 -12.94
N ARG A 47 16.96 0.80 -13.16
CA ARG A 47 17.65 1.59 -12.14
C ARG A 47 16.64 2.40 -11.32
N ILE A 48 16.76 2.31 -10.00
CA ILE A 48 15.86 3.01 -9.08
C ILE A 48 16.69 3.76 -8.03
N GLY A 49 16.30 5.00 -7.78
CA GLY A 49 16.77 5.85 -6.69
C GLY A 49 15.79 5.90 -5.51
N PRO A 50 16.24 6.39 -4.34
CA PRO A 50 15.45 6.39 -3.11
C PRO A 50 14.22 7.34 -3.11
N ASP A 51 14.14 8.28 -4.06
CA ASP A 51 13.04 9.25 -4.19
C ASP A 51 12.21 9.06 -5.47
N ASP A 52 12.45 7.98 -6.22
CA ASP A 52 11.69 7.68 -7.43
C ASP A 52 10.27 7.22 -7.10
N ASN A 53 9.30 7.60 -7.92
CA ASN A 53 7.95 7.06 -7.82
C ASN A 53 7.93 5.65 -8.43
N TYR A 54 7.97 4.65 -7.56
CA TYR A 54 8.09 3.25 -7.94
C TYR A 54 6.88 2.73 -8.73
N VAL A 55 7.15 1.84 -9.69
CA VAL A 55 6.14 1.10 -10.47
C VAL A 55 6.14 -0.35 -10.03
N TRP A 56 4.98 -0.86 -9.64
CA TRP A 56 4.86 -2.18 -8.99
C TRP A 56 4.11 -3.22 -9.84
N GLY A 57 3.71 -2.87 -11.06
CA GLY A 57 2.94 -3.72 -11.96
C GLY A 57 2.06 -2.92 -12.91
N ASP A 58 0.90 -3.46 -13.28
CA ASP A 58 -0.07 -2.77 -14.13
C ASP A 58 -0.80 -1.68 -13.35
N ALA A 59 -0.89 -0.48 -13.93
CA ALA A 59 -1.65 0.60 -13.33
C ALA A 59 -3.14 0.23 -13.23
N VAL A 60 -3.72 0.41 -12.05
CA VAL A 60 -5.16 0.25 -11.78
C VAL A 60 -5.73 1.51 -11.12
N THR A 61 -7.05 1.57 -10.99
CA THR A 61 -7.72 2.67 -10.31
C THR A 61 -8.08 2.29 -8.87
N ALA A 62 -8.27 3.28 -8.01
CA ALA A 62 -8.77 3.05 -6.65
C ALA A 62 -10.12 2.30 -6.63
N ALA A 63 -10.97 2.49 -7.64
CA ALA A 63 -12.26 1.83 -7.75
C ALA A 63 -12.16 0.34 -8.13
N SER A 64 -11.04 -0.06 -8.75
CA SER A 64 -10.77 -1.44 -9.18
C SER A 64 -9.75 -2.15 -8.29
N LEU A 65 -9.43 -1.59 -7.13
CA LEU A 65 -8.43 -2.11 -6.21
C LEU A 65 -8.79 -3.53 -5.77
N GLU A 66 -7.79 -4.38 -5.61
CA GLU A 66 -7.94 -5.74 -5.10
C GLU A 66 -6.90 -6.02 -4.01
N VAL A 67 -7.16 -7.03 -3.19
CA VAL A 67 -6.17 -7.53 -2.21
C VAL A 67 -4.88 -7.91 -2.92
N GLY A 68 -3.76 -7.44 -2.37
CA GLY A 68 -2.43 -7.63 -2.92
C GLY A 68 -1.99 -6.60 -3.95
N ASP A 69 -2.89 -5.72 -4.40
CA ASP A 69 -2.45 -4.53 -5.14
C ASP A 69 -1.53 -3.67 -4.25
N ILE A 70 -0.61 -2.95 -4.88
CA ILE A 70 0.39 -2.12 -4.21
C ILE A 70 0.04 -0.65 -4.44
N ILE A 71 0.07 0.13 -3.37
CA ILE A 71 -0.17 1.57 -3.39
C ILE A 71 1.17 2.29 -3.22
N GLN A 72 1.50 3.16 -4.15
CA GLN A 72 2.60 4.12 -4.04
C GLN A 72 2.04 5.49 -3.64
N PHE A 73 2.65 6.13 -2.64
CA PHE A 73 2.23 7.43 -2.11
C PHE A 73 3.30 8.49 -2.35
N ARG A 74 2.86 9.72 -2.64
CA ARG A 74 3.69 10.94 -2.58
C ARG A 74 2.90 12.06 -1.93
N ASN A 75 3.46 12.63 -0.86
CA ASN A 75 2.85 13.68 -0.04
C ASN A 75 1.40 13.36 0.38
N TYR A 76 1.10 12.08 0.63
CA TYR A 76 -0.23 11.65 1.02
C TYR A 76 -0.52 12.02 2.46
N SER A 77 -1.73 12.52 2.72
CA SER A 77 -2.29 12.61 4.07
C SER A 77 -3.79 12.39 4.05
N PHE A 78 -4.32 11.98 5.19
CA PHE A 78 -5.75 12.04 5.44
C PHE A 78 -6.04 12.59 6.82
N ARG A 79 -7.16 13.31 6.93
CA ARG A 79 -7.76 13.73 8.19
C ARG A 79 -9.17 13.16 8.28
N PHE A 80 -9.42 12.35 9.30
CA PHE A 80 -10.74 11.87 9.65
C PHE A 80 -11.34 12.77 10.74
N GLU A 81 -12.58 13.19 10.55
CA GLU A 81 -13.37 13.96 11.51
C GLU A 81 -14.63 13.17 11.87
N GLY A 82 -14.71 12.75 13.13
CA GLY A 82 -15.84 12.03 13.69
C GLY A 82 -17.03 12.95 13.92
N SER A 83 -18.23 12.39 13.77
CA SER A 83 -19.50 13.06 14.07
C SER A 83 -19.66 13.46 15.54
N ASP A 84 -18.87 12.85 16.43
CA ASP A 84 -18.75 13.18 17.85
C ASP A 84 -17.75 14.32 18.12
N GLY A 85 -17.14 14.89 17.08
CA GLY A 85 -16.12 15.94 17.18
C GLY A 85 -14.69 15.42 17.38
N SER A 86 -14.48 14.10 17.45
CA SER A 86 -13.13 13.52 17.46
C SER A 86 -12.46 13.72 16.09
N TRP A 87 -11.13 13.70 16.05
CA TRP A 87 -10.41 13.72 14.78
C TRP A 87 -9.08 12.96 14.88
N SER A 88 -8.61 12.48 13.74
CA SER A 88 -7.28 11.90 13.58
C SER A 88 -6.68 12.31 12.24
N GLU A 89 -5.36 12.34 12.17
CA GLU A 89 -4.63 12.66 10.96
C GLU A 89 -3.41 11.76 10.84
N GLU A 90 -3.16 11.26 9.62
CA GLU A 90 -1.94 10.54 9.29
C GLU A 90 -1.38 10.99 7.94
N SER A 91 -0.08 10.80 7.76
CA SER A 91 0.61 11.13 6.51
C SER A 91 1.59 10.04 6.08
N ARG A 92 1.87 10.02 4.78
CA ARG A 92 2.86 9.18 4.10
C ARG A 92 3.59 10.03 3.04
N PRO A 93 4.76 10.64 3.37
CA PRO A 93 5.46 11.56 2.47
C PRO A 93 5.98 10.91 1.18
N HIS A 94 6.65 9.77 1.30
CA HIS A 94 7.04 8.91 0.18
C HIS A 94 6.99 7.47 0.69
N HIS A 95 5.99 6.70 0.26
CA HIS A 95 5.67 5.44 0.94
C HIS A 95 5.04 4.41 0.02
N THR A 96 5.08 3.17 0.45
CA THR A 96 4.47 2.04 -0.25
C THR A 96 3.72 1.16 0.74
N ALA A 97 2.53 0.69 0.35
CA ALA A 97 1.73 -0.23 1.14
C ALA A 97 1.09 -1.32 0.26
N ILE A 98 0.79 -2.48 0.85
CA ILE A 98 0.13 -3.62 0.18
C ILE A 98 -1.32 -3.70 0.67
N VAL A 99 -2.28 -3.78 -0.23
CA VAL A 99 -3.71 -3.86 0.11
C VAL A 99 -4.02 -5.18 0.82
N ALA A 100 -4.53 -5.11 2.04
CA ALA A 100 -4.94 -6.26 2.85
C ALA A 100 -6.44 -6.56 2.68
N SER A 101 -7.28 -5.52 2.69
CA SER A 101 -8.72 -5.64 2.42
C SER A 101 -9.31 -4.27 2.07
N ILE A 102 -10.40 -4.27 1.31
CA ILE A 102 -11.14 -3.07 0.94
C ILE A 102 -12.49 -3.15 1.63
N ASP A 103 -12.90 -2.09 2.32
CA ASP A 103 -14.22 -2.05 2.93
C ASP A 103 -15.25 -1.36 2.02
N THR A 104 -16.53 -1.53 2.37
CA THR A 104 -17.65 -0.96 1.61
C THR A 104 -17.74 0.57 1.72
N SER A 105 -17.04 1.18 2.67
CA SER A 105 -17.00 2.64 2.84
C SER A 105 -15.97 3.31 1.91
N GLY A 106 -15.04 2.52 1.36
CA GLY A 106 -13.91 2.99 0.58
C GLY A 106 -12.68 3.28 1.43
N ALA A 107 -12.66 2.84 2.70
CA ALA A 107 -11.44 2.71 3.46
C ALA A 107 -10.73 1.41 3.05
N VAL A 108 -9.41 1.42 3.19
CA VAL A 108 -8.57 0.28 2.83
C VAL A 108 -7.70 -0.08 4.02
N GLU A 109 -7.69 -1.35 4.36
CA GLU A 109 -6.69 -1.90 5.26
C GLU A 109 -5.46 -2.25 4.43
N VAL A 110 -4.29 -1.85 4.90
CA VAL A 110 -3.01 -2.13 4.24
C VAL A 110 -2.04 -2.81 5.18
N PHE A 111 -1.10 -3.53 4.60
CA PHE A 111 0.16 -3.89 5.24
C PHE A 111 1.25 -2.92 4.83
N GLU A 112 1.95 -2.37 5.80
CA GLU A 112 3.06 -1.44 5.58
C GLU A 112 4.10 -1.57 6.69
N CYS A 113 5.29 -1.04 6.47
CA CYS A 113 6.34 -0.93 7.49
C CYS A 113 7.03 0.43 7.33
N ASN A 114 7.89 0.80 8.28
CA ASN A 114 8.48 2.12 8.38
C ASN A 114 7.43 3.24 8.55
N VAL A 115 6.34 2.96 9.27
CA VAL A 115 5.36 3.97 9.71
C VAL A 115 5.62 4.29 11.17
N ASN A 116 5.64 5.58 11.49
CA ASN A 116 5.91 6.11 12.83
C ASN A 116 7.22 5.58 13.43
N GLY A 117 8.24 5.38 12.60
CA GLY A 117 9.57 4.87 12.99
C GLY A 117 9.64 3.35 13.24
N SER A 118 8.53 2.61 13.12
CA SER A 118 8.54 1.16 13.30
C SER A 118 8.95 0.43 12.02
N LYS A 119 10.05 -0.32 12.08
CA LYS A 119 10.56 -1.16 10.97
C LYS A 119 9.82 -2.49 10.78
N LYS A 120 8.82 -2.77 11.61
CA LYS A 120 8.02 -4.00 11.57
C LYS A 120 6.82 -3.84 10.66
N VAL A 121 6.42 -4.94 10.00
CA VAL A 121 5.17 -4.97 9.24
C VAL A 121 3.99 -4.82 10.20
N GLN A 122 3.11 -3.88 9.90
CA GLN A 122 1.91 -3.57 10.65
C GLN A 122 0.71 -3.46 9.71
N ARG A 123 -0.48 -3.59 10.28
CA ARG A 123 -1.74 -3.38 9.57
C ARG A 123 -2.31 -2.02 9.99
N ASN A 124 -2.62 -1.18 9.01
CA ASN A 124 -3.21 0.14 9.24
C ASN A 124 -4.39 0.38 8.29
N ARG A 125 -5.29 1.26 8.72
CA ARG A 125 -6.43 1.73 7.93
C ARG A 125 -6.10 3.06 7.27
N LEU A 126 -6.26 3.13 5.96
CA LEU A 126 -6.06 4.34 5.16
C LEU A 126 -7.33 4.70 4.39
N TYR A 127 -7.40 5.95 3.92
CA TYR A 127 -8.51 6.47 3.13
C TYR A 127 -8.01 7.00 1.79
N LEU A 128 -8.55 6.48 0.70
CA LEU A 128 -8.05 6.78 -0.65
C LEU A 128 -8.80 7.92 -1.35
N ARG A 129 -9.85 8.45 -0.72
CA ARG A 129 -10.69 9.54 -1.27
C ARG A 129 -11.31 10.39 -0.17
N THR A 130 -11.49 11.68 -0.45
CA THR A 130 -12.30 12.58 0.37
C THR A 130 -13.77 12.19 0.27
N GLY A 131 -14.50 12.22 1.39
CA GLY A 131 -15.93 11.95 1.39
C GLY A 131 -16.55 11.80 2.77
N ALA A 132 -17.87 11.74 2.80
CA ALA A 132 -18.62 11.38 4.00
C ALA A 132 -18.58 9.87 4.23
N LEU A 133 -18.53 9.46 5.48
CA LEU A 133 -18.53 8.07 5.94
C LEU A 133 -19.61 7.91 7.02
N SER A 134 -19.99 6.67 7.28
CA SER A 134 -20.81 6.39 8.47
C SER A 134 -20.02 6.82 9.72
N GLY A 135 -20.52 7.82 10.43
CA GLY A 135 -19.90 8.34 11.65
C GLY A 135 -18.93 9.50 11.48
N GLY A 136 -18.75 10.07 10.28
CA GLY A 136 -17.87 11.22 10.08
C GLY A 136 -17.60 11.60 8.63
N SER A 137 -16.50 12.31 8.40
CA SER A 137 -15.98 12.62 7.07
C SER A 137 -14.46 12.48 7.03
N VAL A 138 -13.93 12.22 5.84
CA VAL A 138 -12.49 12.20 5.60
C VAL A 138 -12.12 13.20 4.53
N THR A 139 -11.02 13.91 4.75
CA THR A 139 -10.33 14.72 3.75
C THR A 139 -9.00 14.06 3.42
N VAL A 140 -8.75 13.81 2.14
CA VAL A 140 -7.52 13.19 1.63
C VAL A 140 -6.78 14.17 0.74
N SER A 141 -5.46 14.22 0.85
CA SER A 141 -4.58 15.03 0.01
C SER A 141 -3.35 14.25 -0.47
N GLY A 142 -2.63 14.79 -1.46
CA GLY A 142 -1.45 14.17 -2.04
C GLY A 142 -1.73 13.30 -3.26
N GLN A 143 -0.75 12.46 -3.61
CA GLN A 143 -0.78 11.60 -4.79
C GLN A 143 -0.70 10.14 -4.39
N MET A 144 -1.44 9.32 -5.15
CA MET A 144 -1.49 7.87 -5.01
C MET A 144 -1.46 7.24 -6.40
N TRP A 145 -0.68 6.18 -6.55
CA TRP A 145 -0.70 5.29 -7.71
C TRP A 145 -0.96 3.88 -7.24
N PHE A 146 -1.77 3.14 -7.99
CA PHE A 146 -2.20 1.79 -7.64
C PHE A 146 -1.72 0.82 -8.71
N TYR A 147 -1.16 -0.30 -8.27
CA TYR A 147 -0.56 -1.26 -9.18
C TYR A 147 -0.99 -2.68 -8.86
N ARG A 148 -1.32 -3.43 -9.90
CA ARG A 148 -1.61 -4.85 -9.84
C ARG A 148 -0.36 -5.67 -10.15
N PRO A 149 0.06 -6.60 -9.28
CA PRO A 149 1.20 -7.47 -9.54
C PRO A 149 1.08 -8.22 -10.87
N GLN A 150 2.17 -8.23 -11.64
CA GLN A 150 2.27 -8.94 -12.92
C GLN A 150 3.21 -10.14 -12.81
N PRO A 151 2.96 -11.25 -13.53
CA PRO A 151 3.87 -12.39 -13.54
C PRO A 151 5.24 -11.98 -14.10
N ARG A 152 6.32 -12.53 -13.55
CA ARG A 152 7.63 -12.44 -14.19
C ARG A 152 7.56 -13.13 -15.55
N GLN A 153 8.05 -12.47 -16.59
CA GLN A 153 8.11 -13.08 -17.93
C GLN A 153 9.03 -14.30 -17.86
N THR A 154 8.51 -15.47 -18.21
CA THR A 154 9.32 -16.67 -18.42
C THR A 154 10.07 -16.50 -19.74
N THR A 155 11.39 -16.35 -19.66
CA THR A 155 12.30 -16.45 -20.82
C THR A 155 12.34 -17.87 -21.37
#